data_AF-A0A2H0RBY2-F1
#
_entry.id   AF-A0A2H0RBY2-F1
#
_cell.length_a   1.000
_cell.length_b   1.000
_cell.length_c   1.000
_cell.angle_alpha   90.00
_cell.angle_beta   90.00
_cell.angle_gamma   90.00
#
_symmetry.space_group_name_H-M   'P 1'
#
loop_
_entity.id
_entity.type
_entity.pdbx_description
1 polymer ?
#
loop_
_entity_poly.entity_id
_entity_poly.type
_entity_poly.pdbx_seq_one_letter_code
_entity_poly.pdbx_strand_id
1 'polypeptide(L)'
;MKKQILTLPIKKTKSLKLAKQARGTLEAVINMIEQDKYCPEIIQQADSVIGLLKSTKKELLAGHLDTCALIQLKENKESAVKELLKIYNLSN
;
A
#
# COMPACT_ATOMS: atom_id res chain seq x y z
N MET A 1 -10.09 -0.57 31.78
CA MET A 1 -9.50 -0.11 30.50
C MET A 1 -8.73 -1.26 29.86
N LYS A 2 -9.40 -2.17 29.13
CA LYS A 2 -8.75 -3.35 28.54
C LYS A 2 -8.41 -3.06 27.08
N LYS A 3 -7.12 -3.19 26.78
CA LYS A 3 -6.48 -3.11 25.46
C LYS A 3 -7.29 -3.87 24.42
N GLN A 4 -7.81 -3.17 23.43
CA GLN A 4 -8.24 -3.78 22.19
C GLN A 4 -6.99 -4.19 21.43
N ILE A 5 -6.63 -5.47 21.54
CA ILE A 5 -5.62 -6.10 20.70
C ILE A 5 -6.23 -6.11 19.30
N LEU A 6 -5.87 -5.10 18.51
CA LEU A 6 -6.35 -4.87 17.15
C LEU A 6 -5.71 -5.95 16.25
N THR A 7 -6.32 -7.12 16.16
CA THR A 7 -5.99 -8.09 15.11
C THR A 7 -6.36 -7.44 13.79
N LEU A 8 -5.36 -6.94 13.06
CA LEU A 8 -5.53 -6.43 11.71
C LEU A 8 -6.31 -7.49 10.90
N PRO A 9 -7.39 -7.15 10.17
CA PRO A 9 -8.11 -8.14 9.37
C PRO A 9 -7.10 -8.84 8.45
N ILE A 10 -7.18 -10.17 8.33
CA ILE A 10 -6.24 -11.03 7.58
C ILE A 10 -5.90 -10.42 6.20
N LYS A 11 -6.90 -9.78 5.58
CA LYS A 11 -6.83 -9.09 4.28
C LYS A 11 -5.91 -7.87 4.22
N LYS A 12 -5.43 -7.32 5.36
CA LYS A 12 -4.45 -6.20 5.42
C LYS A 12 -3.06 -6.63 5.88
N THR A 13 -2.87 -7.87 6.34
CA THR A 13 -1.60 -8.32 6.91
C THR A 13 -0.48 -8.34 5.87
N LYS A 14 -0.78 -8.81 4.66
CA LYS A 14 0.19 -8.88 3.56
C LYS A 14 0.61 -7.48 3.08
N SER A 15 -0.34 -6.56 2.92
CA SER A 15 0.00 -5.18 2.57
C SER A 15 0.80 -4.47 3.66
N LEU A 16 0.49 -4.72 4.94
CA LEU A 16 1.29 -4.19 6.05
C LEU A 16 2.73 -4.71 6.01
N LYS A 17 2.94 -6.00 5.73
CA LYS A 17 4.28 -6.57 5.56
C LYS A 17 5.05 -5.88 4.44
N LEU A 18 4.44 -5.73 3.26
CA LEU A 18 5.05 -5.06 2.11
C LEU A 18 5.36 -3.59 2.40
N ALA A 19 4.47 -2.87 3.09
CA ALA A 19 4.69 -1.49 3.49
C ALA A 19 5.88 -1.35 4.46
N LYS A 20 6.03 -2.28 5.41
CA LYS A 20 7.19 -2.32 6.33
C LYS A 20 8.49 -2.61 5.58
N GLN A 21 8.46 -3.49 4.57
CA GLN A 21 9.61 -3.74 3.70
C GLN A 21 9.97 -2.50 2.87
N ALA A 22 8.97 -1.80 2.32
CA ALA A 22 9.18 -0.56 1.58
C ALA A 22 9.85 0.50 2.46
N ARG A 23 9.41 0.65 3.72
CA ARG A 23 10.03 1.57 4.69
C ARG A 23 11.51 1.24 4.93
N GLY A 24 11.84 -0.02 5.24
CA GLY A 24 13.25 -0.40 5.46
C GLY A 24 14.12 -0.22 4.22
N THR A 25 13.55 -0.49 3.04
CA THR A 25 14.23 -0.27 1.75
C THR A 25 14.47 1.22 1.50
N LEU A 26 13.50 2.07 1.84
CA LEU A 26 13.63 3.53 1.74
C LEU A 26 14.66 4.08 2.72
N GLU A 27 14.71 3.58 3.96
CA GLU A 27 15.76 3.92 4.92
C GLU A 27 17.15 3.57 4.37
N ALA A 28 17.29 2.43 3.69
CA ALA A 28 18.54 2.09 3.02
C ALA A 28 18.90 3.07 1.89
N VAL A 29 17.94 3.50 1.07
CA VAL A 29 18.16 4.52 0.02
C VAL A 29 18.66 5.82 0.63
N ILE A 30 18.05 6.30 1.72
CA ILE A 30 18.47 7.51 2.43
C ILE A 30 19.92 7.38 2.89
N ASN A 31 20.26 6.28 3.56
CA ASN A 31 21.62 6.02 4.03
C ASN A 31 22.64 5.96 2.87
N MET A 32 22.26 5.39 1.71
CA MET A 32 23.14 5.34 0.55
C MET A 32 23.42 6.74 -0.03
N ILE A 33 22.43 7.63 -0.01
CA ILE A 33 22.61 9.03 -0.41
C ILE A 33 23.52 9.76 0.57
N GLU A 34 23.28 9.61 1.88
CA GLU A 34 24.11 10.23 2.92
C GLU A 34 25.57 9.77 2.88
N GLN A 35 25.82 8.55 2.39
CA GLN A 35 27.15 7.96 2.23
C GLN A 35 27.78 8.18 0.84
N ASP A 36 27.16 9.01 -0.02
CA ASP A 36 27.63 9.30 -1.38
C ASP A 36 27.93 8.03 -2.21
N LYS A 37 27.03 7.04 -2.15
CA LYS A 37 27.14 5.79 -2.91
C LYS A 37 26.92 6.01 -4.40
N TYR A 38 27.35 5.04 -5.21
CA TYR A 38 27.24 5.10 -6.66
C TYR A 38 25.77 5.23 -7.12
N CYS A 39 25.48 6.32 -7.84
CA CYS A 39 24.09 6.72 -8.15
C CYS A 39 23.24 5.63 -8.80
N PRO A 40 23.73 4.82 -9.76
CA PRO A 40 22.94 3.72 -10.34
C PRO A 40 22.46 2.69 -9.32
N GLU A 41 23.24 2.41 -8.26
CA GLU A 41 22.82 1.50 -7.19
C GLU A 41 21.70 2.11 -6.33
N ILE A 42 21.81 3.42 -6.04
CA ILE A 42 20.76 4.16 -5.32
C ILE A 42 19.46 4.14 -6.13
N ILE A 43 19.54 4.38 -7.44
CA ILE A 43 18.40 4.36 -8.35
C ILE A 43 17.75 2.96 -8.34
N GLN A 44 18.55 1.89 -8.47
CA GLN A 44 18.04 0.52 -8.45
C GLN A 44 17.33 0.17 -7.12
N GLN A 45 17.84 0.70 -6.00
CA GLN A 45 17.24 0.52 -4.70
C GLN A 45 15.95 1.34 -4.54
N ALA A 46 15.91 2.57 -5.08
CA ALA A 46 14.71 3.39 -5.13
C ALA A 46 13.60 2.74 -5.97
N ASP A 47 13.94 2.13 -7.11
CA ASP A 47 13.00 1.36 -7.92
C ASP A 47 12.41 0.16 -7.15
N SER A 48 13.22 -0.47 -6.29
CA SER A 48 12.76 -1.53 -5.40
C SER A 48 11.71 -1.03 -4.39
N VAL A 49 11.89 0.18 -3.83
CA VAL A 49 10.87 0.83 -2.99
C VAL A 49 9.57 1.02 -3.77
N ILE A 50 9.66 1.54 -5.00
CA ILE A 50 8.49 1.75 -5.87
C ILE A 50 7.76 0.43 -6.14
N GLY A 51 8.49 -0.66 -6.43
CA GLY A 51 7.92 -1.99 -6.62
C GLY A 51 7.17 -2.51 -5.39
N LEU A 52 7.72 -2.30 -4.19
CA LEU A 52 7.09 -2.66 -2.92
C LEU A 52 5.82 -1.83 -2.66
N LEU A 53 5.83 -0.53 -2.97
CA LEU A 53 4.67 0.34 -2.85
C LEU A 53 3.55 -0.04 -3.83
N LYS A 54 3.90 -0.36 -5.09
CA LYS A 54 2.95 -0.89 -6.09
C LYS A 54 2.28 -2.18 -5.59
N SER A 55 3.08 -3.09 -5.04
CA SER A 55 2.59 -4.35 -4.48
C SER A 55 1.70 -4.12 -3.24
N THR A 56 2.09 -3.20 -2.36
CA THR A 56 1.30 -2.79 -1.19
C THR A 56 -0.07 -2.29 -1.61
N LYS A 57 -0.14 -1.40 -2.60
CA LYS A 57 -1.40 -0.86 -3.14
C LYS A 57 -2.28 -1.96 -3.70
N LYS A 58 -1.71 -2.88 -4.49
CA LYS A 58 -2.43 -4.02 -5.08
C LYS A 58 -3.09 -4.89 -4.02
N GLU A 59 -2.33 -5.28 -2.99
CA GLU A 59 -2.85 -6.15 -1.91
C GLU A 59 -3.90 -5.44 -1.06
N LEU A 60 -3.72 -4.13 -0.77
CA LEU A 60 -4.73 -3.33 -0.08
C LEU A 60 -6.05 -3.29 -0.87
N LEU A 61 -5.96 -3.04 -2.18
CA LEU A 61 -7.15 -2.96 -3.01
C LEU A 61 -7.84 -4.31 -3.13
N ALA A 62 -7.11 -5.40 -3.35
CA ALA A 62 -7.70 -6.74 -3.37
C ALA A 62 -8.45 -7.03 -2.06
N GLY A 63 -7.86 -6.70 -0.91
CA GLY A 63 -8.52 -6.83 0.39
C GLY A 63 -9.77 -5.95 0.53
N HIS A 64 -9.75 -4.71 0.01
CA HIS A 64 -10.91 -3.81 0.01
C HIS A 64 -12.06 -4.35 -0.86
N LEU A 65 -11.74 -4.83 -2.07
CA LEU A 65 -12.72 -5.42 -2.99
C LEU A 65 -13.39 -6.68 -2.42
N ASP A 66 -12.63 -7.51 -1.70
CA ASP A 66 -13.14 -8.73 -1.05
C ASP A 66 -14.00 -8.48 0.20
N THR A 67 -14.02 -7.24 0.74
CA THR A 67 -14.66 -6.94 2.03
C THR A 67 -15.52 -5.69 1.98
N CYS A 68 -14.96 -4.53 2.29
CA CYS A 68 -15.67 -3.26 2.43
C CYS A 68 -16.44 -2.89 1.16
N ALA A 69 -15.78 -2.99 -0.01
CA ALA A 69 -16.39 -2.58 -1.28
C ALA A 69 -17.56 -3.48 -1.65
N LEU A 70 -17.48 -4.79 -1.38
CA LEU A 70 -18.54 -5.74 -1.68
C LEU A 70 -19.81 -5.45 -0.86
N ILE A 71 -19.65 -5.05 0.40
CA ILE A 71 -20.78 -4.66 1.27
C ILE A 71 -21.42 -3.38 0.72
N GLN A 72 -20.60 -2.35 0.46
CA GLN A 72 -21.08 -1.07 -0.04
C GLN A 72 -21.72 -1.18 -1.44
N LEU A 73 -21.25 -2.10 -2.28
CA LEU A 73 -21.84 -2.35 -3.60
C LEU A 73 -23.28 -2.87 -3.49
N LYS A 74 -23.59 -3.64 -2.44
CA LYS A 74 -24.95 -4.14 -2.16
C LYS A 74 -25.88 -3.05 -1.63
N GLU A 75 -25.34 -2.08 -0.90
CA GLU A 75 -26.11 -0.99 -0.28
C GLU A 75 -26.28 0.22 -1.21
N ASN A 76 -25.18 0.68 -1.82
CA ASN A 76 -25.15 1.83 -2.72
C ASN A 76 -24.05 1.65 -3.78
N LYS A 77 -24.45 1.08 -4.92
CA LYS A 77 -23.57 0.83 -6.06
C LYS A 77 -22.89 2.10 -6.61
N GLU A 78 -23.61 3.23 -6.70
CA GLU A 78 -23.03 4.47 -7.25
C GLU A 78 -21.89 4.97 -6.38
N SER A 79 -22.07 4.97 -5.06
CA SER A 79 -21.06 5.39 -4.10
C SER A 79 -19.81 4.50 -4.18
N ALA A 80 -19.99 3.18 -4.21
CA ALA A 80 -18.88 2.23 -4.32
C ALA A 80 -18.08 2.42 -5.63
N VAL A 81 -18.76 2.65 -6.75
CA VAL A 81 -18.10 2.92 -8.05
C VAL A 81 -17.35 4.26 -8.02
N LYS A 82 -17.95 5.32 -7.47
CA LYS A 82 -17.31 6.64 -7.32
C LYS A 82 -16.03 6.58 -6.50
N GLU A 83 -16.03 5.81 -5.40
CA GLU A 83 -14.85 5.60 -4.57
C GLU A 83 -13.69 4.97 -5.37
N LEU A 84 -13.97 3.91 -6.13
CA LEU A 84 -12.95 3.23 -6.95
C LEU A 84 -12.42 4.13 -8.07
N LEU A 85 -13.28 4.90 -8.74
CA LEU A 85 -12.84 5.87 -9.76
C LEU A 85 -11.93 6.94 -9.16
N LYS A 86 -12.23 7.42 -7.95
CA LYS A 86 -11.40 8.39 -7.23
C LYS A 86 -10.03 7.82 -6.85
N ILE A 87 -9.96 6.60 -6.34
CA ILE A 87 -8.68 5.93 -5.99
C ILE A 87 -7.73 5.84 -7.19
N TYR A 88 -8.29 5.65 -8.39
CA TYR A 88 -7.53 5.53 -9.62
C TYR A 88 -7.39 6.85 -10.40
N ASN A 89 -7.87 7.97 -9.85
CA ASN A 89 -7.91 9.27 -10.52
C ASN A 89 -8.55 9.20 -11.92
N LEU A 90 -9.60 8.40 -12.07
CA LEU A 90 -10.36 8.20 -13.33
C LEU A 90 -11.67 9.01 -13.36
N SER A 91 -11.92 9.83 -12.35
CA SER A 91 -13.02 10.79 -12.32
C SER A 91 -12.54 12.13 -12.88
N ASN A 92 -13.09 12.53 -14.03
CA ASN A 92 -12.92 13.87 -14.61
C ASN A 92 -13.62 14.94 -13.77
#